data_AF-A0A852AQB4-F1
#
_entry.id   AF-A0A852AQB4-F1
#
_cell.length_a   1.000
_cell.length_b   1.000
_cell.length_c   1.000
_cell.angle_alpha   90.00
_cell.angle_beta   90.00
_cell.angle_gamma   90.00
#
_symmetry.space_group_name_H-M   'P 1'
#
loop_
_entity.id
_entity.type
_entity.pdbx_description
1 polymer ?
#
loop_
_entity_poly.entity_id
_entity_poly.type
_entity_poly.pdbx_seq_one_letter_code
_entity_poly.pdbx_strand_id
1 'polypeptide(L)'
;QAEITRVQGIGVPPDRIFYSSPCKQLAHLRHAAAHGVRLMAFDNQVELSKVARSHPRARMLLGIAADPIPAAQPSLSFGSTLESCGQLLQTAKDQAVEVVGVSFHLGSRGLEPQAWAQAVATAQLVFDVGTELGHPMRLLDIGGGFPATEDSRAPLEEIATGINSALDLYFPEGSGVEIIARPGRYYVTSAFTLAVSITALEEIPVEQPGSDGGCDSRDVPFLSLFPDESPVSLSPLPVPQCVPCVPESSPHSLMCSL
;
A
#
# COMPACT_ATOMS: atom_id res chain seq x y z
N GLN A 1 -10.02 3.18 14.81
CA GLN A 1 -9.90 3.37 16.27
C GLN A 1 -8.94 2.37 16.88
N ALA A 2 -9.23 1.05 16.78
CA ALA A 2 -8.39 0.01 17.37
C ALA A 2 -6.90 0.10 16.99
N GLU A 3 -6.58 0.37 15.73
CA GLU A 3 -5.19 0.47 15.27
C GLU A 3 -4.45 1.68 15.85
N ILE A 4 -5.09 2.85 15.96
CA ILE A 4 -4.49 4.04 16.58
C ILE A 4 -4.13 3.73 18.03
N THR A 5 -5.09 3.15 18.78
CA THR A 5 -4.88 2.75 20.17
C THR A 5 -3.76 1.72 20.30
N ARG A 6 -3.68 0.74 19.39
CA ARG A 6 -2.64 -0.29 19.41
C ARG A 6 -1.25 0.29 19.15
N VAL A 7 -1.12 1.13 18.12
CA VAL A 7 0.17 1.75 17.74
C VAL A 7 0.65 2.72 18.83
N GLN A 8 -0.25 3.50 19.42
CA GLN A 8 0.11 4.35 20.55
C GLN A 8 0.40 3.56 21.83
N GLY A 9 -0.28 2.42 22.03
CA GLY A 9 -0.05 1.51 23.14
C GLY A 9 1.36 0.91 23.18
N ILE A 10 2.04 0.84 22.03
CA ILE A 10 3.45 0.44 21.93
C ILE A 10 4.42 1.63 21.95
N GLY A 11 3.95 2.84 22.26
CA GLY A 11 4.78 4.04 22.46
C GLY A 11 5.07 4.86 21.20
N VAL A 12 4.43 4.58 20.07
CA VAL A 12 4.62 5.38 18.84
C VAL A 12 3.96 6.76 19.01
N PRO A 13 4.69 7.86 18.76
CA PRO A 13 4.13 9.18 18.95
C PRO A 13 3.13 9.54 17.85
N PRO A 14 2.11 10.38 18.13
CA PRO A 14 0.99 10.63 17.21
C PRO A 14 1.38 11.31 15.89
N ASP A 15 2.49 12.04 15.88
CA ASP A 15 3.05 12.70 14.70
C ASP A 15 3.65 11.73 13.69
N ARG A 16 3.94 10.48 14.09
CA ARG A 16 4.35 9.39 13.20
C ARG A 16 3.20 8.52 12.70
N ILE A 17 1.95 8.89 13.01
CA ILE A 17 0.75 8.14 12.59
C ILE A 17 0.06 8.88 11.45
N PHE A 18 -0.12 8.18 10.34
CA PHE A 18 -0.92 8.63 9.20
C PHE A 18 -2.22 7.83 9.13
N TYR A 19 -3.37 8.49 9.32
CA TYR A 19 -4.68 7.86 9.13
C TYR A 19 -5.06 7.91 7.64
N SER A 20 -4.66 6.88 6.91
CA SER A 20 -4.67 6.80 5.45
C SER A 20 -6.04 6.48 4.83
N SER A 21 -7.03 6.08 5.63
CA SER A 21 -8.40 5.87 5.13
C SER A 21 -9.03 7.18 4.62
N PRO A 22 -9.50 7.27 3.37
CA PRO A 22 -10.09 8.50 2.83
C PRO A 22 -11.50 8.79 3.39
N CYS A 23 -12.20 7.77 3.88
CA CYS A 23 -13.60 7.87 4.33
C CYS A 23 -13.75 7.43 5.79
N LYS A 24 -13.79 8.39 6.71
CA LYS A 24 -13.79 8.13 8.16
C LYS A 24 -15.15 8.42 8.77
N GLN A 25 -15.50 7.63 9.78
CA GLN A 25 -16.66 7.90 10.64
C GLN A 25 -16.36 9.08 11.56
N LEU A 26 -17.40 9.87 11.89
CA LEU A 26 -17.25 11.06 12.73
C LEU A 26 -16.64 10.75 14.11
N ALA A 27 -17.04 9.62 14.71
CA ALA A 27 -16.49 9.15 15.97
C ALA A 27 -14.99 8.82 15.87
N HIS A 28 -14.52 8.35 14.69
CA HIS A 28 -13.11 8.04 14.46
C HIS A 28 -12.28 9.31 14.29
N LEU A 29 -12.81 10.33 13.60
CA LEU A 29 -12.18 11.65 13.49
C LEU A 29 -11.99 12.30 14.87
N ARG A 30 -13.04 12.29 15.69
CA ARG A 30 -12.97 12.80 17.08
C ARG A 30 -11.96 12.03 17.93
N HIS A 31 -11.92 10.70 17.77
CA HIS A 31 -10.95 9.86 18.46
C HIS A 31 -9.51 10.19 18.02
N ALA A 32 -9.25 10.33 16.72
CA ALA A 32 -7.94 10.71 16.21
C ALA A 32 -7.51 12.10 16.72
N ALA A 33 -8.44 13.07 16.78
CA ALA A 33 -8.21 14.38 17.37
C ALA A 33 -7.83 14.29 18.86
N ALA A 34 -8.58 13.51 19.64
CA ALA A 34 -8.31 13.30 21.07
C ALA A 34 -6.95 12.62 21.34
N HIS A 35 -6.49 11.79 20.42
CA HIS A 35 -5.21 11.08 20.50
C HIS A 35 -4.06 11.82 19.79
N GLY A 36 -4.29 13.04 19.32
CA GLY A 36 -3.25 13.88 18.71
C GLY A 36 -2.81 13.46 17.31
N VAL A 37 -3.47 12.49 16.67
CA VAL A 37 -3.18 12.08 15.28
C VAL A 37 -3.70 13.16 14.34
N ARG A 38 -2.81 13.80 13.59
CA ARG A 38 -3.16 14.97 12.75
C ARG A 38 -3.14 14.71 11.25
N LEU A 39 -2.29 13.81 10.77
CA LEU A 39 -2.15 13.56 9.34
C LEU A 39 -3.21 12.56 8.86
N MET A 40 -4.02 12.94 7.87
CA MET A 40 -5.13 12.11 7.38
C MET A 40 -5.35 12.23 5.87
N ALA A 41 -5.88 11.17 5.26
CA ALA A 41 -6.23 11.18 3.85
C ALA A 41 -7.66 11.68 3.60
N PHE A 42 -7.94 12.19 2.40
CA PHE A 42 -9.29 12.42 1.89
C PHE A 42 -9.30 12.37 0.36
N ASP A 43 -10.45 12.10 -0.24
CA ASP A 43 -10.65 12.11 -1.70
C ASP A 43 -12.02 12.70 -2.11
N ASN A 44 -12.75 13.29 -1.14
CA ASN A 44 -14.10 13.78 -1.35
C ASN A 44 -14.46 14.96 -0.45
N GLN A 45 -15.43 15.76 -0.90
CA GLN A 45 -15.87 16.99 -0.22
C GLN A 45 -16.60 16.74 1.11
N VAL A 46 -17.30 15.61 1.22
CA VAL A 46 -18.01 15.25 2.45
C VAL A 46 -17.01 15.04 3.59
N GLU A 47 -15.87 14.44 3.30
CA GLU A 47 -14.80 14.22 4.26
C GLU A 47 -14.17 15.54 4.75
N LEU A 48 -13.88 16.47 3.85
CA LEU A 48 -13.43 17.83 4.21
C LEU A 48 -14.38 18.48 5.21
N SER A 49 -15.68 18.39 4.92
CA SER A 49 -16.72 18.97 5.76
C SER A 49 -16.78 18.33 7.16
N LYS A 50 -16.52 17.01 7.27
CA LYS A 50 -16.44 16.34 8.58
C LYS A 50 -15.20 16.77 9.35
N VAL A 51 -14.04 16.88 8.67
CA VAL A 51 -12.76 17.28 9.25
C VAL A 51 -12.84 18.71 9.78
N ALA A 52 -13.31 19.66 8.97
CA ALA A 52 -13.47 21.06 9.36
C ALA A 52 -14.24 21.23 10.69
N ARG A 53 -15.27 20.40 10.91
CA ARG A 53 -16.08 20.45 12.14
C ARG A 53 -15.49 19.69 13.33
N SER A 54 -14.76 18.61 13.08
CA SER A 54 -14.44 17.62 14.13
C SER A 54 -12.96 17.55 14.49
N HIS A 55 -12.10 18.00 13.57
CA HIS A 55 -10.66 18.01 13.73
C HIS A 55 -10.02 19.15 12.91
N PRO A 56 -10.25 20.41 13.31
CA PRO A 56 -9.79 21.59 12.55
C PRO A 56 -8.26 21.76 12.53
N ARG A 57 -7.51 20.97 13.30
CA ARG A 57 -6.04 20.95 13.30
C ARG A 57 -5.47 19.77 12.50
N ALA A 58 -6.30 19.06 11.75
CA ALA A 58 -5.86 18.01 10.86
C ALA A 58 -5.09 18.59 9.68
N ARG A 59 -4.06 17.86 9.25
CA ARG A 59 -3.31 18.08 8.01
C ARG A 59 -3.74 17.01 7.03
N MET A 60 -4.17 17.43 5.86
CA MET A 60 -4.83 16.54 4.90
C MET A 60 -3.90 16.19 3.73
N LEU A 61 -3.87 14.92 3.34
CA LEU A 61 -3.31 14.45 2.08
C LEU A 61 -4.45 14.11 1.12
N LEU A 62 -4.44 14.71 -0.07
CA LEU A 62 -5.41 14.42 -1.10
C LEU A 62 -5.05 13.09 -1.78
N GLY A 63 -5.95 12.13 -1.75
CA GLY A 63 -5.83 10.87 -2.48
C GLY A 63 -6.10 11.08 -3.96
N ILE A 64 -5.15 10.74 -4.83
CA ILE A 64 -5.35 10.79 -6.29
C ILE A 64 -5.50 9.38 -6.85
N ALA A 65 -6.33 9.25 -7.88
CA ALA A 65 -6.45 8.01 -8.63
C ALA A 65 -5.17 7.79 -9.45
N ALA A 66 -4.55 6.63 -9.29
CA ALA A 66 -3.39 6.24 -10.10
C ALA A 66 -3.76 5.73 -11.51
N ASP A 67 -5.07 5.56 -11.79
CA ASP A 67 -5.61 5.14 -13.08
C ASP A 67 -6.41 6.29 -13.72
N PRO A 68 -5.92 6.92 -14.80
CA PRO A 68 -6.74 7.79 -15.64
C PRO A 68 -7.64 7.00 -16.60
N ILE A 69 -7.43 5.68 -16.74
CA ILE A 69 -8.20 4.83 -17.66
C ILE A 69 -9.28 4.07 -16.86
N PRO A 70 -10.57 4.22 -17.19
CA PRO A 70 -11.62 3.43 -16.55
C PRO A 70 -11.41 1.95 -16.86
N ALA A 71 -11.10 1.16 -15.83
CA ALA A 71 -11.02 -0.29 -15.94
C ALA A 71 -12.37 -0.86 -16.41
N ALA A 72 -12.34 -1.89 -17.27
CA ALA A 72 -13.54 -2.58 -17.77
C ALA A 72 -14.34 -3.29 -16.66
N GLN A 73 -13.75 -3.42 -15.47
CA GLN A 73 -14.39 -3.84 -14.24
C GLN A 73 -14.19 -2.72 -13.21
N PRO A 74 -15.24 -2.24 -12.53
CA PRO A 74 -15.10 -1.23 -11.49
C PRO A 74 -14.43 -1.91 -10.28
N SER A 75 -13.10 -1.97 -10.27
CA SER A 75 -12.38 -2.09 -9.02
C SER A 75 -12.74 -0.86 -8.19
N LEU A 76 -12.97 -1.02 -6.88
CA LEU A 76 -13.07 0.11 -5.95
C LEU A 76 -11.71 0.82 -5.92
N SER A 77 -11.46 1.68 -6.90
CA SER A 77 -10.32 2.59 -6.88
C SER A 77 -10.68 3.77 -5.99
N PHE A 78 -9.89 3.96 -4.94
CA PHE A 78 -9.94 5.16 -4.12
C PHE A 78 -9.07 6.24 -4.76
N GLY A 79 -9.45 7.51 -4.58
CA GLY A 79 -8.71 8.64 -5.12
C GLY A 79 -9.50 9.48 -6.12
N SER A 80 -9.17 10.76 -6.16
CA SER A 80 -9.80 11.78 -6.98
C SER A 80 -9.14 11.85 -8.36
N THR A 81 -9.93 12.12 -9.40
CA THR A 81 -9.40 12.44 -10.74
C THR A 81 -8.74 13.82 -10.72
N LEU A 82 -7.81 14.07 -11.64
CA LEU A 82 -7.11 15.36 -11.73
C LEU A 82 -8.08 16.56 -11.83
N GLU A 83 -9.16 16.41 -12.60
CA GLU A 83 -10.21 17.45 -12.73
C GLU A 83 -10.90 17.75 -11.40
N SER A 84 -11.21 16.71 -10.61
CA SER A 84 -11.85 16.88 -9.30
C SER A 84 -10.89 17.40 -8.22
N CYS A 85 -9.59 17.15 -8.36
CA CYS A 85 -8.58 17.58 -7.38
C CYS A 85 -8.59 19.11 -7.18
N GLY A 86 -8.66 19.88 -8.27
CA GLY A 86 -8.72 21.35 -8.18
C GLY A 86 -9.93 21.84 -7.39
N GLN A 87 -11.11 21.25 -7.63
CA GLN A 87 -12.35 21.59 -6.91
C GLN A 87 -12.26 21.22 -5.43
N LEU A 88 -11.64 20.08 -5.10
CA LEU A 88 -11.44 19.64 -3.73
C LEU A 88 -10.45 20.53 -2.98
N LEU A 89 -9.34 20.92 -3.61
CA LEU A 89 -8.36 21.85 -3.04
C LEU A 89 -8.96 23.24 -2.81
N GLN A 90 -9.76 23.74 -3.75
CA GLN A 90 -10.50 24.99 -3.58
C GLN A 90 -11.47 24.88 -2.41
N THR A 91 -12.24 23.80 -2.34
CA THR A 91 -13.17 23.58 -1.23
C THR A 91 -12.46 23.48 0.12
N ALA A 92 -11.29 22.83 0.17
CA ALA A 92 -10.48 22.76 1.37
C ALA A 92 -10.02 24.15 1.83
N LYS A 93 -9.64 25.01 0.87
CA LYS A 93 -9.30 26.42 1.14
C LYS A 93 -10.49 27.18 1.72
N ASP A 94 -11.66 27.06 1.10
CA ASP A 94 -12.90 27.74 1.53
C ASP A 94 -13.35 27.29 2.93
N GLN A 95 -13.08 26.03 3.29
CA GLN A 95 -13.38 25.45 4.60
C GLN A 95 -12.25 25.61 5.64
N ALA A 96 -11.17 26.33 5.29
CA ALA A 96 -9.98 26.51 6.13
C ALA A 96 -9.35 25.19 6.62
N VAL A 97 -9.38 24.15 5.77
CA VAL A 97 -8.71 22.86 6.01
C VAL A 97 -7.32 22.90 5.37
N GLU A 98 -6.28 22.60 6.15
CA GLU A 98 -4.90 22.56 5.65
C GLU A 98 -4.67 21.29 4.84
N VAL A 99 -4.42 21.45 3.53
CA VAL A 99 -3.91 20.38 2.67
C VAL A 99 -2.39 20.51 2.59
N VAL A 100 -1.67 19.43 2.91
CA VAL A 100 -0.19 19.44 2.99
C VAL A 100 0.48 18.62 1.90
N GLY A 101 -0.29 18.01 1.01
CA GLY A 101 0.23 17.29 -0.13
C GLY A 101 -0.72 16.22 -0.66
N VAL A 102 -0.14 15.22 -1.31
CA VAL A 102 -0.84 14.21 -2.12
C VAL A 102 -0.47 12.81 -1.67
N SER A 103 -1.41 11.89 -1.81
CA SER A 103 -1.22 10.45 -1.61
C SER A 103 -1.76 9.66 -2.79
N PHE A 104 -1.11 8.55 -3.14
CA PHE A 104 -1.64 7.58 -4.09
C PHE A 104 -1.40 6.16 -3.61
N HIS A 105 -2.00 5.17 -4.27
CA HIS A 105 -1.78 3.75 -3.96
C HIS A 105 -2.01 2.91 -5.21
N LEU A 106 -0.98 2.20 -5.67
CA LEU A 106 -1.06 1.41 -6.91
C LEU A 106 -1.69 0.02 -6.73
N GLY A 107 -1.74 -0.49 -5.49
CA GLY A 107 -2.35 -1.78 -5.19
C GLY A 107 -1.68 -2.93 -5.97
N SER A 108 -2.43 -3.58 -6.86
CA SER A 108 -1.95 -4.69 -7.72
C SER A 108 -1.02 -4.23 -8.84
N ARG A 109 -1.09 -2.96 -9.26
CA ARG A 109 -0.21 -2.38 -10.29
C ARG A 109 1.14 -1.95 -9.75
N GLY A 110 1.41 -2.18 -8.46
CA GLY A 110 2.70 -1.89 -7.85
C GLY A 110 3.88 -2.66 -8.47
N LEU A 111 3.60 -3.71 -9.26
CA LEU A 111 4.60 -4.46 -10.01
C LEU A 111 4.98 -3.83 -11.36
N GLU A 112 4.29 -2.78 -11.80
CA GLU A 112 4.57 -2.08 -13.07
C GLU A 112 5.37 -0.79 -12.80
N PRO A 113 6.67 -0.71 -13.12
CA PRO A 113 7.49 0.49 -12.85
C PRO A 113 6.92 1.76 -13.50
N GLN A 114 6.33 1.65 -14.69
CA GLN A 114 5.74 2.78 -15.40
C GLN A 114 4.54 3.39 -14.66
N ALA A 115 3.76 2.58 -13.94
CA ALA A 115 2.61 3.05 -13.17
C ALA A 115 3.04 3.98 -12.02
N TRP A 116 4.18 3.70 -11.39
CA TRP A 116 4.78 4.57 -10.38
C TRP A 116 5.16 5.93 -10.96
N ALA A 117 5.88 5.94 -12.09
CA ALA A 117 6.30 7.19 -12.72
C ALA A 117 5.09 8.06 -13.14
N GLN A 118 4.03 7.45 -13.66
CA GLN A 118 2.78 8.15 -14.01
C GLN A 118 2.08 8.73 -12.78
N ALA A 119 2.03 7.99 -11.68
CA ALA A 119 1.41 8.46 -10.45
C ALA A 119 2.19 9.63 -9.82
N VAL A 120 3.53 9.56 -9.82
CA VAL A 120 4.40 10.65 -9.37
C VAL A 120 4.22 11.89 -10.23
N ALA A 121 4.19 11.75 -11.57
CA ALA A 121 3.93 12.86 -12.49
C ALA A 121 2.56 13.51 -12.21
N THR A 122 1.52 12.69 -12.02
CA THR A 122 0.16 13.18 -11.70
C THR A 122 0.13 13.89 -10.35
N ALA A 123 0.84 13.37 -9.35
CA ALA A 123 0.96 14.02 -8.05
C ALA A 123 1.62 15.40 -8.17
N GLN A 124 2.66 15.53 -8.99
CA GLN A 124 3.32 16.83 -9.23
C GLN A 124 2.37 17.87 -9.81
N LEU A 125 1.52 17.50 -10.78
CA LEU A 125 0.48 18.39 -11.30
C LEU A 125 -0.49 18.86 -10.21
N VAL A 126 -0.90 17.97 -9.31
CA VAL A 126 -1.78 18.31 -8.18
C VAL A 126 -1.06 19.17 -7.13
N PHE A 127 0.25 18.97 -6.94
CA PHE A 127 1.10 19.82 -6.11
C PHE A 127 1.14 21.25 -6.63
N ASP A 128 1.29 21.44 -7.95
CA ASP A 128 1.29 22.77 -8.58
C ASP A 128 -0.05 23.48 -8.33
N VAL A 129 -1.17 22.81 -8.63
CA VAL A 129 -2.52 23.36 -8.39
C VAL A 129 -2.74 23.70 -6.91
N GLY A 130 -2.30 22.83 -5.99
CA GLY A 130 -2.41 23.08 -4.56
C GLY A 130 -1.58 24.30 -4.12
N THR A 131 -0.38 24.45 -4.66
CA THR A 131 0.53 25.57 -4.37
C THR A 131 -0.03 26.89 -4.89
N GLU A 132 -0.59 26.90 -6.10
CA GLU A 132 -1.26 28.07 -6.70
C GLU A 132 -2.46 28.54 -5.85
N LEU A 133 -3.21 27.60 -5.27
CA LEU A 133 -4.31 27.88 -4.33
C LEU A 133 -3.82 28.28 -2.92
N GLY A 134 -2.51 28.28 -2.70
CA GLY A 134 -1.86 28.68 -1.45
C GLY A 134 -1.96 27.63 -0.34
N HIS A 135 -1.97 26.35 -0.69
CA HIS A 135 -1.78 25.24 0.25
C HIS A 135 -0.27 24.97 0.44
N PRO A 136 0.19 24.65 1.65
CA PRO A 136 1.59 24.36 1.93
C PRO A 136 1.95 22.92 1.56
N MET A 137 1.95 22.63 0.26
CA MET A 137 2.22 21.32 -0.34
C MET A 137 3.68 20.90 -0.09
N ARG A 138 3.90 19.98 0.85
CA ARG A 138 5.22 19.59 1.35
C ARG A 138 5.40 18.10 1.64
N LEU A 139 4.37 17.29 1.43
CA LEU A 139 4.38 15.87 1.79
C LEU A 139 3.77 15.00 0.69
N LEU A 140 4.57 14.12 0.11
CA LEU A 140 4.13 13.14 -0.88
C LEU A 140 4.08 11.75 -0.25
N ASP A 141 2.92 11.11 -0.27
CA ASP A 141 2.78 9.68 0.05
C ASP A 141 2.68 8.85 -1.24
N ILE A 142 3.72 8.08 -1.53
CA ILE A 142 3.73 7.17 -2.69
C ILE A 142 2.91 5.89 -2.44
N GLY A 143 2.42 5.69 -1.22
CA GLY A 143 1.59 4.56 -0.87
C GLY A 143 2.34 3.24 -0.85
N GLY A 144 1.68 2.19 -1.35
CA GLY A 144 2.18 0.82 -1.30
C GLY A 144 1.87 0.06 -2.58
N GLY A 145 2.16 -1.24 -2.56
CA GLY A 145 2.14 -2.08 -3.78
C GLY A 145 3.48 -2.77 -4.04
N PHE A 146 4.49 -2.50 -3.22
CA PHE A 146 5.81 -3.12 -3.30
C PHE A 146 5.74 -4.67 -3.31
N PRO A 147 6.60 -5.33 -4.11
CA PRO A 147 6.72 -6.79 -4.13
C PRO A 147 7.18 -7.35 -2.78
N ALA A 148 6.87 -8.61 -2.47
CA ALA A 148 7.02 -9.15 -1.11
C ALA A 148 7.72 -10.52 -0.97
N THR A 149 8.06 -11.22 -2.06
CA THR A 149 8.73 -12.55 -2.02
C THR A 149 10.09 -12.53 -2.72
N GLU A 150 10.95 -13.53 -2.47
CA GLU A 150 12.33 -13.55 -3.00
C GLU A 150 12.43 -13.74 -4.52
N ASP A 151 11.46 -14.44 -5.14
CA ASP A 151 11.27 -14.44 -6.61
C ASP A 151 11.00 -13.02 -7.18
N SER A 152 10.85 -12.04 -6.28
CA SER A 152 10.57 -10.63 -6.55
C SER A 152 11.70 -9.67 -6.11
N ARG A 153 12.87 -10.13 -5.65
CA ARG A 153 13.97 -9.22 -5.24
C ARG A 153 14.47 -8.35 -6.39
N ALA A 154 14.75 -8.94 -7.56
CA ALA A 154 15.11 -8.20 -8.76
C ALA A 154 14.01 -7.19 -9.18
N PRO A 155 12.71 -7.57 -9.14
CA PRO A 155 11.61 -6.63 -9.32
C PRO A 155 11.59 -5.45 -8.34
N LEU A 156 11.97 -5.61 -7.07
CA LEU A 156 11.97 -4.49 -6.12
C LEU A 156 13.00 -3.43 -6.50
N GLU A 157 14.23 -3.84 -6.81
CA GLU A 157 15.30 -2.92 -7.20
C GLU A 157 14.96 -2.17 -8.48
N GLU A 158 14.36 -2.85 -9.46
CA GLU A 158 13.87 -2.23 -10.69
C GLU A 158 12.75 -1.21 -10.41
N ILE A 159 11.76 -1.58 -9.60
CA ILE A 159 10.68 -0.67 -9.18
C ILE A 159 11.24 0.53 -8.41
N ALA A 160 12.16 0.30 -7.47
CA ALA A 160 12.78 1.36 -6.68
C ALA A 160 13.59 2.31 -7.57
N THR A 161 14.32 1.79 -8.55
CA THR A 161 15.05 2.60 -9.54
C THR A 161 14.09 3.47 -10.36
N GLY A 162 12.97 2.90 -10.81
CA GLY A 162 11.93 3.64 -11.53
C GLY A 162 11.25 4.71 -10.69
N ILE A 163 10.94 4.41 -9.43
CA ILE A 163 10.40 5.37 -8.46
C ILE A 163 11.39 6.50 -8.23
N ASN A 164 12.65 6.19 -7.90
CA ASN A 164 13.68 7.19 -7.62
C ASN A 164 13.90 8.10 -8.83
N SER A 165 14.00 7.55 -10.05
CA SER A 165 14.14 8.34 -11.27
C SER A 165 12.96 9.30 -11.48
N ALA A 166 11.73 8.87 -11.15
CA ALA A 166 10.57 9.74 -11.23
C ALA A 166 10.57 10.81 -10.13
N LEU A 167 10.97 10.46 -8.90
CA LEU A 167 11.09 11.41 -7.79
C LEU A 167 12.16 12.46 -8.08
N ASP A 168 13.32 12.09 -8.61
CA ASP A 168 14.38 13.03 -8.98
C ASP A 168 13.91 14.01 -10.06
N LEU A 169 13.06 13.56 -10.98
CA LEU A 169 12.51 14.39 -12.06
C LEU A 169 11.42 15.35 -11.57
N TYR A 170 10.47 14.87 -10.79
CA TYR A 170 9.25 15.60 -10.43
C TYR A 170 9.29 16.26 -9.05
N PHE A 171 10.11 15.74 -8.14
CA PHE A 171 10.28 16.18 -6.76
C PHE A 171 11.78 16.21 -6.37
N PRO A 172 12.62 17.00 -7.08
CA PRO A 172 14.07 16.97 -6.92
C PRO A 172 14.52 17.34 -5.49
N GLU A 173 15.73 16.91 -5.14
CA GLU A 173 16.38 17.33 -3.90
C GLU A 173 16.42 18.87 -3.81
N GLY A 174 15.95 19.42 -2.70
CA GLY A 174 15.82 20.86 -2.49
C GLY A 174 14.44 21.45 -2.79
N SER A 175 13.50 20.67 -3.34
CA SER A 175 12.09 21.07 -3.48
C SER A 175 11.38 21.32 -2.13
N GLY A 176 11.94 20.79 -1.04
CA GLY A 176 11.36 20.87 0.30
C GLY A 176 10.20 19.89 0.54
N VAL A 177 9.98 18.95 -0.38
CA VAL A 177 8.96 17.91 -0.26
C VAL A 177 9.51 16.71 0.52
N GLU A 178 8.83 16.33 1.60
CA GLU A 178 9.04 15.09 2.33
C GLU A 178 8.32 13.95 1.59
N ILE A 179 8.99 12.82 1.41
CA ILE A 179 8.44 11.65 0.72
C ILE A 179 8.29 10.51 1.74
N ILE A 180 7.08 9.97 1.84
CA ILE A 180 6.74 8.82 2.68
C ILE A 180 6.15 7.70 1.83
N ALA A 181 6.19 6.48 2.35
CA ALA A 181 5.57 5.31 1.75
C ALA A 181 4.81 4.49 2.80
N ARG A 182 3.89 3.65 2.33
CA ARG A 182 3.07 2.74 3.14
C ARG A 182 3.23 1.26 2.74
N PRO A 183 4.46 0.70 2.84
CA PRO A 183 4.68 -0.71 2.61
C PRO A 183 3.98 -1.57 3.68
N GLY A 184 3.07 -2.45 3.24
CA GLY A 184 2.39 -3.43 4.10
C GLY A 184 2.95 -4.82 3.88
N ARG A 185 2.52 -5.48 2.78
CA ARG A 185 2.93 -6.83 2.39
C ARG A 185 4.45 -7.01 2.37
N TYR A 186 5.17 -6.01 1.87
CA TYR A 186 6.63 -5.98 1.85
C TYR A 186 7.28 -6.37 3.18
N TYR A 187 6.75 -5.91 4.33
CA TYR A 187 7.35 -6.21 5.63
C TYR A 187 7.00 -7.58 6.20
N VAL A 188 5.82 -8.12 5.87
CA VAL A 188 5.23 -9.24 6.63
C VAL A 188 5.08 -10.52 5.82
N THR A 189 5.06 -10.47 4.49
CA THR A 189 4.74 -11.67 3.68
C THR A 189 5.71 -12.81 3.89
N SER A 190 7.02 -12.56 3.92
CA SER A 190 8.04 -13.61 4.13
C SER A 190 8.20 -14.03 5.59
N ALA A 191 7.61 -13.28 6.54
CA ALA A 191 7.77 -13.53 7.97
C ALA A 191 6.90 -14.68 8.51
N PHE A 192 5.91 -15.15 7.73
CA PHE A 192 4.97 -16.18 8.15
C PHE A 192 4.97 -17.37 7.21
N THR A 193 4.94 -18.58 7.77
CA THR A 193 4.70 -19.83 7.04
C THR A 193 3.50 -20.52 7.66
N LEU A 194 2.49 -20.85 6.85
CA LEU A 194 1.29 -21.54 7.31
C LEU A 194 1.45 -23.05 7.09
N ALA A 195 1.49 -23.83 8.16
CA ALA A 195 1.43 -25.28 8.12
C ALA A 195 -0.01 -25.76 8.37
N VAL A 196 -0.54 -26.60 7.48
CA VAL A 196 -1.88 -27.18 7.58
C VAL A 196 -1.82 -28.70 7.50
N SER A 197 -2.71 -29.38 8.21
CA SER A 197 -2.88 -30.83 8.13
C SER A 197 -4.04 -31.16 7.20
N ILE A 198 -3.87 -32.18 6.38
CA ILE A 198 -4.96 -32.78 5.62
C ILE A 198 -5.83 -33.56 6.61
N THR A 199 -7.10 -33.20 6.75
CA THR A 199 -8.04 -33.83 7.69
C THR A 199 -9.04 -34.76 7.02
N ALA A 200 -9.24 -34.61 5.72
CA ALA A 200 -10.12 -35.44 4.92
C ALA A 200 -9.61 -35.49 3.48
N LEU A 201 -9.81 -36.64 2.85
CA LEU A 201 -9.61 -36.86 1.42
C LEU A 201 -10.89 -37.51 0.89
N GLU A 202 -11.43 -36.95 -0.18
CA GLU A 202 -12.51 -37.58 -0.94
C GLU A 202 -11.95 -38.03 -2.29
N GLU A 203 -12.09 -39.31 -2.59
CA GLU A 203 -11.71 -39.88 -3.88
C GLU A 203 -12.91 -39.77 -4.83
N ILE A 204 -12.72 -39.06 -5.95
CA ILE A 204 -13.72 -38.97 -7.00
C ILE A 204 -13.47 -40.13 -7.97
N PRO A 205 -14.44 -41.06 -8.15
CA PRO A 205 -14.29 -42.12 -9.14
C PRO A 205 -14.13 -41.51 -10.53
N VAL A 206 -13.12 -41.97 -11.28
CA VAL A 206 -13.00 -41.61 -12.70
C VAL A 206 -14.21 -42.19 -13.41
N GLU A 207 -15.09 -41.32 -13.92
CA GLU A 207 -16.17 -41.77 -14.81
C GLU A 207 -15.52 -42.51 -15.99
N GLN A 208 -15.80 -43.81 -16.09
CA GLN A 208 -15.43 -44.56 -17.28
C GLN A 208 -16.27 -43.98 -18.43
N PRO A 209 -15.65 -43.50 -19.53
CA PRO A 209 -16.41 -43.22 -20.74
C PRO A 209 -17.13 -44.52 -21.11
N GLY A 210 -18.44 -44.40 -21.32
CA GLY A 210 -19.34 -45.52 -21.55
C GLY A 210 -18.74 -46.53 -22.52
N SER A 211 -18.92 -47.80 -22.17
CA SER A 211 -18.63 -48.96 -23.01
C SER A 211 -19.12 -48.73 -24.43
N ASP A 212 -18.19 -48.46 -25.35
CA ASP A 212 -18.17 -49.05 -26.69
C ASP A 212 -16.73 -49.00 -27.27
N GLY A 213 -16.03 -50.13 -27.14
CA GLY A 213 -15.07 -50.61 -28.15
C GLY A 213 -13.58 -50.21 -28.06
N GLY A 214 -12.78 -51.02 -27.34
CA GLY A 214 -11.49 -51.58 -27.81
C GLY A 214 -10.19 -50.74 -27.86
N CYS A 215 -9.17 -51.22 -27.12
CA CYS A 215 -7.71 -50.92 -27.14
C CYS A 215 -7.29 -49.45 -26.93
N ASP A 216 -6.33 -49.07 -26.09
CA ASP A 216 -5.01 -49.68 -25.81
C ASP A 216 -4.54 -49.22 -24.41
N SER A 217 -3.79 -50.07 -23.72
CA SER A 217 -3.24 -49.76 -22.39
C SER A 217 -1.94 -48.96 -22.55
N ARG A 218 -1.94 -47.66 -22.25
CA ARG A 218 -0.74 -46.86 -21.93
C ARG A 218 -1.10 -45.49 -21.33
N ASP A 219 -0.53 -45.24 -20.16
CA ASP A 219 -0.19 -43.95 -19.54
C ASP A 219 -1.32 -42.97 -19.16
N VAL A 220 -1.79 -43.07 -17.92
CA VAL A 220 -2.33 -41.93 -17.15
C VAL A 220 -1.27 -41.49 -16.14
N PRO A 221 -0.89 -40.20 -16.08
CA PRO A 221 0.16 -39.75 -15.18
C PRO A 221 -0.38 -39.74 -13.75
N PHE A 222 0.11 -40.67 -12.94
CA PHE A 222 0.00 -40.60 -11.49
C PHE A 222 0.83 -39.41 -11.03
N LEU A 223 0.18 -38.33 -10.59
CA LEU A 223 0.85 -37.19 -9.97
C LEU A 223 1.26 -37.61 -8.56
N SER A 224 2.40 -38.28 -8.44
CA SER A 224 3.00 -38.64 -7.15
C SER A 224 3.49 -37.37 -6.45
N LEU A 225 2.72 -36.89 -5.48
CA LEU A 225 3.09 -35.80 -4.57
C LEU A 225 3.87 -36.26 -3.33
N PHE A 226 4.56 -37.40 -3.40
CA PHE A 226 5.42 -37.88 -2.31
C PHE A 226 6.84 -38.12 -2.82
N PRO A 227 7.82 -37.28 -2.44
CA PRO A 227 9.21 -37.70 -2.48
C PRO A 227 9.43 -38.73 -1.36
N ASP A 228 9.94 -39.88 -1.78
CA ASP A 228 10.62 -40.95 -1.05
C ASP A 228 10.74 -40.79 0.49
N GLU A 229 10.15 -41.73 1.22
CA GLU A 229 10.33 -41.89 2.67
C GLU A 229 11.79 -42.25 2.97
N SER A 230 12.62 -41.24 3.18
CA SER A 230 13.90 -41.38 3.85
C SER A 230 13.83 -40.65 5.20
N PRO A 231 14.33 -41.25 6.30
CA PRO A 231 14.27 -40.62 7.61
C PRO A 231 15.14 -39.36 7.60
N VAL A 232 14.49 -38.19 7.69
CA VAL A 232 15.16 -36.89 7.82
C VAL A 232 15.83 -36.86 9.19
N SER A 233 17.15 -37.07 9.21
CA SER A 233 17.98 -36.84 10.39
C SER A 233 17.97 -35.35 10.74
N LEU A 234 17.31 -34.99 11.84
CA LEU A 234 17.34 -33.66 12.43
C LEU A 234 18.75 -33.33 12.92
N SER A 235 19.54 -32.66 12.08
CA SER A 235 20.70 -31.90 12.56
C SER A 235 20.23 -30.54 13.12
N PRO A 236 20.82 -30.05 14.22
CA PRO A 236 20.43 -28.77 14.80
C PRO A 236 20.71 -27.63 13.82
N LEU A 237 19.70 -26.79 13.59
CA LEU A 237 19.80 -25.57 12.78
C LEU A 237 20.86 -24.62 13.37
N PRO A 238 21.73 -24.01 12.55
CA PRO A 238 22.62 -22.97 13.04
C PRO A 238 21.80 -21.77 13.52
N VAL A 239 22.12 -21.31 14.74
CA VAL A 239 21.56 -20.08 15.31
C VAL A 239 21.86 -18.93 14.35
N PRO A 240 20.85 -18.19 13.85
CA PRO A 240 21.12 -17.03 13.01
C PRO A 240 21.84 -15.98 13.86
N GLN A 241 23.12 -15.73 13.54
CA GLN A 241 23.81 -14.56 14.05
C GLN A 241 23.09 -13.33 13.51
N CYS A 242 22.52 -12.52 14.41
CA CYS A 242 22.05 -11.18 14.08
C CYS A 242 23.22 -10.38 13.50
N VAL A 243 23.24 -10.21 12.19
CA VAL A 243 24.06 -9.17 11.57
C VAL A 243 23.31 -7.86 11.81
N PRO A 244 23.87 -6.90 12.56
CA PRO A 244 23.23 -5.60 12.71
C PRO A 244 23.21 -4.91 11.34
N CYS A 245 22.02 -4.69 10.79
CA CYS A 245 21.84 -3.72 9.71
C CYS A 245 22.20 -2.35 10.28
N VAL A 246 23.40 -1.88 9.95
CA VAL A 246 23.83 -0.49 10.14
C VAL A 246 22.85 0.39 9.33
N PRO A 247 22.27 1.45 9.91
CA PRO A 247 21.47 2.38 9.13
C PRO A 247 22.43 3.21 8.26
N GLU A 248 22.48 2.90 6.96
CA GLU A 248 22.90 3.89 5.99
C GLU A 248 21.87 5.01 5.96
N SER A 249 22.37 6.24 6.03
CA SER A 249 21.62 7.48 6.08
C SER A 249 20.82 7.68 4.79
N SER A 250 19.54 7.28 4.78
CA SER A 250 18.56 7.79 3.83
C SER A 250 17.70 8.84 4.52
N PRO A 251 17.35 9.96 3.86
CA PRO A 251 16.56 11.03 4.46
C PRO A 251 15.06 10.70 4.59
N HIS A 252 14.63 9.47 4.30
CA HIS A 252 13.22 9.11 4.21
C HIS A 252 12.65 8.64 5.56
N SER A 253 11.62 9.33 6.05
CA SER A 253 10.96 9.03 7.32
C SER A 253 9.87 7.96 7.13
N LEU A 254 9.98 6.85 7.85
CA LEU A 254 8.92 5.83 7.89
C LEU A 254 7.80 6.27 8.85
N MET A 255 6.58 6.44 8.33
CA MET A 255 5.37 6.67 9.12
C MET A 255 4.56 5.39 9.30
N CYS A 256 3.94 5.21 10.46
CA CYS A 256 2.95 4.16 10.68
C CYS A 256 1.64 4.53 10.01
N SER A 257 1.27 3.80 8.95
CA SER A 257 -0.03 3.96 8.30
C SER A 257 -1.09 3.10 8.97
N LEU A 258 -2.28 3.68 9.14
CA LEU A 258 -3.51 3.05 9.62
C LEU A 258 -4.69 3.35 8.70
#